data_AF-A0A948SPA3-F1
#
_entry.id   AF-A0A948SPA3-F1
#
_cell.length_a   1.000
_cell.length_b   1.000
_cell.length_c   1.000
_cell.angle_alpha   90.00
_cell.angle_beta   90.00
_cell.angle_gamma   90.00
#
_symmetry.space_group_name_H-M   'P 1'
#
loop_
_entity.id
_entity.type
_entity.pdbx_description
1 polymer ?
#
loop_
_entity_poly.entity_id
_entity_poly.type
_entity_poly.pdbx_seq_one_letter_code
_entity_poly.pdbx_strand_id
1 'polypeptide(L)'
;MRWMPTWSSSTPRMIPLRRTRSSTRSDWVFEAMRVMNCRLVIVRTDKISHPRIPSAALRCHDPRRSWDQTVTYDRLGAKRLICDLKMDESPLNHAQLDRRRRDLGLSFAALPARSGVSEPTVKRILRGRLPEASFGHVVAIARAVGAPLTSHEQDVDEMLRDRARAKATMVARLVQGTSALEAQGIDDVEFGRLVERTYHELLAGPRRRLWSD
;
A
#
# COMPACT_ATOMS: atom_id res chain seq x y z
N MET A 1 3.20 -50.97 -26.49
CA MET A 1 2.26 -49.88 -26.88
C MET A 1 2.68 -48.63 -26.13
N ARG A 2 3.24 -47.64 -26.84
CA ARG A 2 3.95 -46.49 -26.29
C ARG A 2 3.32 -45.24 -26.88
N TRP A 3 2.70 -44.40 -26.04
CA TRP A 3 2.12 -43.12 -26.44
C TRP A 3 3.21 -42.04 -26.42
N MET A 4 3.38 -41.32 -27.53
CA MET A 4 4.15 -40.08 -27.61
C MET A 4 3.24 -38.98 -28.16
N PRO A 5 3.10 -37.83 -27.48
CA PRO A 5 2.45 -36.67 -28.07
C PRO A 5 3.46 -35.87 -28.91
N THR A 6 3.08 -35.54 -30.15
CA THR A 6 3.83 -34.67 -31.05
C THR A 6 3.64 -33.20 -30.63
N TRP A 7 4.74 -32.50 -30.37
CA TRP A 7 4.75 -31.05 -30.16
C TRP A 7 4.88 -30.35 -31.52
N SER A 8 3.91 -29.50 -31.85
CA SER A 8 3.92 -28.60 -33.01
C SER A 8 4.60 -27.29 -32.64
N SER A 9 5.74 -26.99 -33.26
CA SER A 9 6.48 -25.75 -33.09
C SER A 9 5.90 -24.64 -33.98
N SER A 10 5.00 -23.84 -33.43
CA SER A 10 4.54 -22.60 -34.07
C SER A 10 5.44 -21.43 -33.64
N THR A 11 6.44 -21.10 -34.47
CA THR A 11 7.23 -19.86 -34.32
C THR A 11 6.38 -18.65 -34.69
N PRO A 12 6.22 -17.63 -33.83
CA PRO A 12 5.56 -16.39 -34.21
C PRO A 12 6.45 -15.57 -35.14
N ARG A 13 5.91 -15.23 -36.32
CA ARG A 13 6.54 -14.29 -37.27
C ARG A 13 6.62 -12.90 -36.64
N MET A 14 7.83 -12.37 -36.47
CA MET A 14 8.03 -10.95 -36.17
C MET A 14 7.67 -10.11 -37.40
N ILE A 15 6.70 -9.21 -37.24
CA ILE A 15 6.36 -8.17 -38.21
C ILE A 15 7.35 -7.00 -37.98
N PRO A 16 8.16 -6.59 -38.97
CA PRO A 16 9.04 -5.44 -38.80
C PRO A 16 8.21 -4.15 -38.84
N LEU A 17 8.24 -3.39 -37.75
CA LEU A 17 7.68 -2.04 -37.71
C LEU A 17 8.49 -1.13 -38.63
N ARG A 18 7.85 -0.67 -39.71
CA ARG A 18 8.36 0.41 -40.58
C ARG A 18 8.56 1.68 -39.73
N ARG A 19 9.79 2.19 -39.67
CA ARG A 19 10.08 3.54 -39.20
C ARG A 19 9.61 4.55 -40.25
N THR A 20 8.54 5.28 -39.97
CA THR A 20 8.22 6.52 -40.69
C THR A 20 9.04 7.67 -40.10
N ARG A 21 9.78 8.38 -40.94
CA ARG A 21 10.47 9.63 -40.60
C ARG A 21 9.44 10.75 -40.50
N SER A 22 8.94 11.01 -39.29
CA SER A 22 8.42 12.28 -38.77
C SER A 22 7.44 11.98 -37.64
N SER A 23 7.95 11.78 -36.43
CA SER A 23 7.10 11.84 -35.23
C SER A 23 7.53 13.01 -34.38
N THR A 24 6.60 13.94 -34.20
CA THR A 24 6.75 15.05 -33.28
C THR A 24 6.56 14.56 -31.85
N ARG A 25 7.12 15.27 -30.87
CA ARG A 25 7.17 14.87 -29.44
C ARG A 25 5.79 14.58 -28.83
N SER A 26 4.72 15.07 -29.44
CA SER A 26 3.31 14.82 -29.11
C SER A 26 2.83 13.40 -29.44
N ASP A 27 3.37 12.75 -30.47
CA ASP A 27 2.88 11.45 -30.94
C ASP A 27 3.22 10.30 -29.98
N TRP A 28 4.33 10.43 -29.25
CA TRP A 28 4.73 9.46 -28.22
C TRP A 28 3.84 9.50 -26.98
N VAL A 29 3.21 10.64 -26.68
CA VAL A 29 2.32 10.80 -25.52
C VAL A 29 0.98 10.10 -25.79
N PHE A 30 0.46 10.18 -27.01
CA PHE A 30 -0.79 9.54 -27.39
C PHE A 30 -0.67 8.01 -27.48
N GLU A 31 0.44 7.48 -28.00
CA GLU A 31 0.64 6.02 -28.09
C GLU A 31 0.84 5.39 -26.70
N ALA A 32 1.53 6.06 -25.79
CA ALA A 32 1.66 5.62 -24.39
C ALA A 32 0.32 5.62 -23.64
N MET A 33 -0.56 6.59 -23.92
CA MET A 33 -1.90 6.67 -23.31
C MET A 33 -2.85 5.57 -23.79
N ARG A 34 -2.71 5.11 -25.04
CA ARG A 34 -3.57 4.05 -25.61
C ARG A 34 -3.31 2.68 -24.98
N VAL A 35 -2.06 2.41 -24.58
CA VAL A 35 -1.67 1.16 -23.90
C VAL A 35 -2.17 1.08 -22.45
N MET A 36 -2.47 2.22 -21.81
CA MET A 36 -2.84 2.30 -20.38
C MET A 36 -4.34 2.47 -20.10
N ASN A 37 -5.21 2.51 -21.12
CA ASN A 37 -6.66 2.67 -20.97
C ASN A 37 -7.08 3.85 -20.05
N CYS A 38 -6.35 4.98 -20.14
CA CYS A 38 -6.64 6.19 -19.36
C CYS A 38 -7.53 7.16 -20.16
N ARG A 39 -8.50 7.78 -19.48
CA ARG A 39 -9.35 8.84 -20.05
C ARG A 39 -8.71 10.20 -19.78
N LEU A 40 -8.29 10.90 -20.83
CA LEU A 40 -7.75 12.26 -20.71
C LEU A 40 -8.89 13.25 -20.44
N VAL A 41 -8.86 13.93 -19.30
CA VAL A 41 -9.76 15.06 -19.01
C VAL A 41 -8.92 16.33 -19.04
N ILE A 42 -9.10 17.16 -20.05
CA ILE A 42 -8.46 18.48 -20.15
C ILE A 42 -9.37 19.48 -19.44
N VAL A 43 -8.97 19.95 -18.27
CA VAL A 43 -9.67 21.04 -17.58
C VAL A 43 -9.07 22.37 -18.07
N ARG A 44 -9.86 23.17 -18.81
CA ARG A 44 -9.50 24.56 -19.11
C ARG A 44 -9.71 25.40 -17.85
N THR A 45 -8.64 25.98 -17.32
CA THR A 45 -8.75 27.01 -16.29
C THR A 45 -8.80 28.37 -16.98
N ASP A 46 -10.00 28.97 -17.02
CA ASP A 46 -10.17 30.32 -17.53
C ASP A 46 -9.81 31.36 -16.46
N LYS A 47 -9.03 32.35 -16.90
CA LYS A 47 -8.75 33.67 -16.28
C LYS A 47 -7.84 33.70 -15.05
N ILE A 48 -6.54 33.93 -15.26
CA ILE A 48 -5.75 34.93 -14.52
C ILE A 48 -4.76 35.59 -15.50
N SER A 49 -4.85 36.90 -15.62
CA SER A 49 -4.02 37.75 -16.46
C SER A 49 -2.64 37.98 -15.84
N HIS A 50 -1.63 37.18 -16.20
CA HIS A 50 -0.19 37.51 -16.14
C HIS A 50 0.61 36.54 -17.05
N PRO A 51 1.69 36.97 -17.73
CA PRO A 51 2.43 36.11 -18.64
C PRO A 51 3.47 35.29 -17.85
N ARG A 52 3.03 34.17 -17.27
CA ARG A 52 3.94 33.07 -16.88
C ARG A 52 3.37 31.74 -17.38
N ILE A 53 4.19 31.09 -18.20
CA ILE A 53 4.19 29.73 -18.75
C ILE A 53 3.09 28.79 -18.19
N PRO A 54 2.31 28.10 -19.04
CA PRO A 54 1.31 27.14 -18.60
C PRO A 54 1.98 25.88 -18.00
N SER A 55 1.85 25.69 -16.68
CA SER A 55 2.08 24.39 -16.03
C SER A 55 0.87 23.51 -16.29
N ALA A 56 0.97 22.60 -17.25
CA ALA A 56 -0.04 21.56 -17.45
C ALA A 56 0.01 20.57 -16.27
N ALA A 57 -0.93 20.69 -15.34
CA ALA A 57 -1.14 19.68 -14.30
C ALA A 57 -1.98 18.53 -14.91
N LEU A 58 -1.32 17.44 -15.31
CA LEU A 58 -1.98 16.20 -15.68
C LEU A 58 -2.43 15.50 -14.40
N ARG A 59 -3.74 15.51 -14.12
CA ARG A 59 -4.34 14.61 -13.12
C ARG A 59 -4.74 13.31 -13.80
N CYS A 60 -4.07 12.21 -13.47
CA CYS A 60 -4.49 10.88 -13.87
C CYS A 60 -5.33 10.30 -12.73
N HIS A 61 -6.63 10.08 -12.97
CA HIS A 61 -7.50 9.39 -12.03
C HIS A 61 -7.63 7.92 -12.45
N ASP A 62 -7.03 7.02 -11.66
CA ASP A 62 -7.25 5.56 -11.78
C ASP A 62 -8.30 5.14 -10.74
N PRO A 63 -9.49 4.66 -11.14
CA PRO A 63 -10.54 4.26 -10.21
C PRO A 63 -10.25 2.95 -9.46
N ARG A 64 -9.13 2.24 -9.74
CA ARG A 64 -8.76 0.99 -9.06
C ARG A 64 -7.65 1.14 -8.02
N ARG A 65 -7.12 2.34 -7.79
CA ARG A 65 -6.06 2.62 -6.79
C ARG A 65 -6.30 3.94 -6.06
N SER A 66 -6.43 3.90 -4.73
CA SER A 66 -6.65 5.06 -3.87
C SER A 66 -5.34 5.80 -3.54
N TRP A 67 -4.64 6.36 -4.52
CA TRP A 67 -3.55 7.29 -4.24
C TRP A 67 -3.54 8.44 -5.24
N ASP A 68 -3.67 9.67 -4.73
CA ASP A 68 -3.39 10.91 -5.45
C ASP A 68 -1.87 11.01 -5.65
N GLN A 69 -1.40 11.04 -6.90
CA GLN A 69 0.00 11.35 -7.22
C GLN A 69 0.06 12.71 -7.91
N THR A 70 0.81 13.64 -7.33
CA THR A 70 1.14 14.90 -8.00
C THR A 70 2.52 14.74 -8.62
N VAL A 71 2.59 14.64 -9.95
CA VAL A 71 3.86 14.62 -10.67
C VAL A 71 4.25 16.06 -10.99
N THR A 72 5.24 16.61 -10.29
CA THR A 72 5.84 17.91 -10.65
C THR A 72 7.08 17.70 -11.51
N TYR A 73 7.14 18.38 -12.66
CA TYR A 73 8.30 18.41 -13.54
C TYR A 73 9.16 19.64 -13.24
N ASP A 74 10.48 19.47 -13.10
CA ASP A 74 11.44 20.58 -13.05
C ASP A 74 12.08 20.82 -14.44
N ARG A 75 12.59 22.05 -14.63
CA ARG A 75 13.00 22.72 -15.89
C ARG A 75 14.09 21.99 -16.70
N LEU A 76 14.72 20.95 -16.15
CA LEU A 76 15.83 20.24 -16.78
C LEU A 76 15.50 18.83 -17.26
N GLY A 77 14.23 18.38 -17.15
CA GLY A 77 13.84 17.05 -17.65
C GLY A 77 14.52 15.87 -16.93
N ALA A 78 15.23 16.13 -15.84
CA ALA A 78 15.76 15.11 -14.96
C ALA A 78 14.60 14.57 -14.10
N LYS A 79 14.30 13.28 -14.24
CA LYS A 79 13.40 12.54 -13.35
C LYS A 79 13.97 12.53 -11.94
N ARG A 80 13.74 13.58 -11.16
CA ARG A 80 13.78 13.46 -9.71
C ARG A 80 12.45 12.86 -9.32
N LEU A 81 12.39 11.54 -9.34
CA LEU A 81 11.40 10.81 -8.57
C LEU A 81 11.68 11.18 -7.11
N ILE A 82 11.04 12.24 -6.63
CA ILE A 82 10.73 12.35 -5.22
C ILE A 82 9.67 11.29 -5.03
N CYS A 83 10.13 10.04 -4.90
CA CYS A 83 9.35 9.05 -4.21
C CYS A 83 9.22 9.65 -2.82
N ASP A 84 8.10 10.32 -2.55
CA ASP A 84 7.62 10.51 -1.20
C ASP A 84 7.69 9.13 -0.58
N LEU A 85 8.74 8.91 0.20
CA LEU A 85 8.86 7.80 1.12
C LEU A 85 7.76 8.07 2.14
N LYS A 86 6.51 7.75 1.79
CA LYS A 86 5.63 7.13 2.76
C LYS A 86 6.41 5.91 3.21
N MET A 87 7.17 6.12 4.29
CA MET A 87 7.62 5.04 5.13
C MET A 87 6.40 4.15 5.28
N ASP A 88 6.48 2.95 4.69
CA ASP A 88 5.47 1.94 4.90
C ASP A 88 5.24 1.90 6.40
N GLU A 89 4.06 2.36 6.86
CA GLU A 89 3.54 2.04 8.19
C GLU A 89 3.13 0.56 8.23
N SER A 90 3.92 -0.29 7.57
CA SER A 90 3.84 -1.72 7.71
C SER A 90 4.30 -2.06 9.12
N PRO A 91 3.54 -2.89 9.84
CA PRO A 91 3.93 -3.36 11.16
C PRO A 91 5.34 -3.96 11.07
N LEU A 92 6.18 -3.66 12.05
CA LEU A 92 7.57 -4.10 12.08
C LEU A 92 7.66 -5.60 11.76
N ASN A 93 8.33 -5.91 10.65
CA ASN A 93 8.45 -7.27 10.14
C ASN A 93 9.92 -7.74 10.23
N HIS A 94 10.15 -8.99 10.65
CA HIS A 94 11.49 -9.60 10.71
C HIS A 94 12.21 -9.51 9.36
N ALA A 95 11.48 -9.61 8.24
CA ALA A 95 12.03 -9.47 6.91
C ALA A 95 12.60 -8.07 6.65
N GLN A 96 11.99 -7.02 7.21
CA GLN A 96 12.50 -5.65 7.11
C GLN A 96 13.78 -5.47 7.94
N LEU A 97 13.82 -6.03 9.15
CA LEU A 97 15.02 -6.01 9.99
C LEU A 97 16.19 -6.76 9.32
N ASP A 98 15.93 -7.93 8.73
CA ASP A 98 16.97 -8.70 8.06
C ASP A 98 17.43 -8.03 6.76
N ARG A 99 16.51 -7.43 5.99
CA ARG A 99 16.85 -6.58 4.84
C ARG A 99 17.78 -5.44 5.27
N ARG A 100 17.40 -4.69 6.32
CA ARG A 100 18.18 -3.56 6.82
C ARG A 100 19.57 -3.99 7.30
N ARG A 101 19.66 -5.13 7.99
CA ARG A 101 20.95 -5.73 8.39
C ARG A 101 21.84 -5.98 7.16
N ARG A 102 21.29 -6.58 6.09
CA ARG A 102 22.03 -6.86 4.84
C ARG A 102 22.47 -5.58 4.15
N ASP A 103 21.60 -4.59 4.06
CA ASP A 103 21.91 -3.28 3.43
C ASP A 103 23.07 -2.56 4.16
N LEU A 104 23.17 -2.74 5.48
CA LEU A 104 24.26 -2.23 6.30
C LEU A 104 25.53 -3.09 6.28
N GLY A 105 25.54 -4.23 5.57
CA GLY A 105 26.67 -5.16 5.54
C GLY A 105 26.94 -5.86 6.88
N LEU A 106 25.98 -5.88 7.80
CA LEU A 106 26.16 -6.48 9.13
C LEU A 106 26.06 -8.01 9.05
N SER A 107 27.09 -8.71 9.49
CA SER A 107 27.05 -10.17 9.63
C SER A 107 26.18 -10.60 10.82
N PHE A 108 25.78 -11.87 10.85
CA PHE A 108 25.09 -12.45 12.01
C PHE A 108 25.96 -12.48 13.28
N ALA A 109 27.29 -12.38 13.16
CA ALA A 109 28.21 -12.31 14.29
C ALA A 109 28.38 -10.86 14.81
N ALA A 110 28.29 -9.86 13.92
CA ALA A 110 28.46 -8.45 14.29
C ALA A 110 27.22 -7.85 14.98
N LEU A 111 26.02 -8.28 14.59
CA LEU A 111 24.77 -7.75 15.13
C LEU A 111 24.55 -8.07 16.63
N PRO A 112 24.87 -9.27 17.14
CA PRO A 112 24.85 -9.58 18.57
C PRO A 112 25.69 -8.62 19.42
N ALA A 113 26.93 -8.36 18.99
CA ALA A 113 27.83 -7.45 19.70
C ALA A 113 27.27 -6.01 19.77
N ARG A 114 26.56 -5.57 18.72
CA ARG A 114 25.96 -4.23 18.65
C ARG A 114 24.64 -4.10 19.40
N SER A 115 23.84 -5.17 19.43
CA SER A 115 22.51 -5.18 20.04
C SER A 115 22.49 -5.66 21.49
N GLY A 116 23.54 -6.33 21.96
CA GLY A 116 23.57 -6.99 23.27
C GLY A 116 22.69 -8.24 23.33
N VAL A 117 22.20 -8.73 22.20
CA VAL A 117 21.33 -9.92 22.10
C VAL A 117 22.14 -11.11 21.62
N SER A 118 21.96 -12.29 22.21
CA SER A 118 22.71 -13.50 21.81
C SER A 118 22.47 -13.88 20.35
N GLU A 119 23.49 -14.40 19.67
CA GLU A 119 23.42 -14.79 18.25
C GLU A 119 22.27 -15.76 17.94
N PRO A 120 21.98 -16.81 18.76
CA PRO A 120 20.84 -17.68 18.53
C PRO A 120 19.50 -16.92 18.57
N THR A 121 19.38 -15.92 19.45
CA THR A 121 18.18 -15.09 19.56
C THR A 121 18.03 -14.16 18.37
N VAL A 122 19.12 -13.52 17.93
CA VAL A 122 19.13 -12.71 16.71
C VAL A 122 18.70 -13.53 15.49
N LYS A 123 19.31 -14.72 15.28
CA LYS A 123 18.95 -15.62 14.18
C LYS A 123 17.49 -16.06 14.25
N ARG A 124 17.00 -16.37 15.45
CA ARG A 124 15.61 -16.77 15.68
C ARG A 124 14.62 -15.66 15.29
N ILE A 125 14.87 -14.43 15.75
CA ILE A 125 14.04 -13.25 15.43
C ILE A 125 14.04 -12.99 13.92
N LEU A 126 15.23 -12.93 13.30
CA LEU A 126 15.37 -12.61 11.88
C LEU A 126 14.83 -13.70 10.95
N ARG A 127 14.64 -14.94 11.43
CA ARG A 127 14.01 -16.05 10.70
C ARG A 127 12.50 -16.17 10.91
N GLY A 128 11.86 -15.19 11.54
CA GLY A 128 10.41 -15.11 11.64
C GLY A 128 9.79 -15.64 12.93
N ARG A 129 10.59 -16.03 13.93
CA ARG A 129 10.07 -16.37 15.27
C ARG A 129 10.01 -15.15 16.19
N LEU A 130 9.46 -14.06 15.66
CA LEU A 130 9.19 -12.83 16.41
C LEU A 130 8.24 -13.03 17.60
N PRO A 131 7.13 -13.80 17.49
CA PRO A 131 6.17 -13.94 18.60
C PRO A 131 6.76 -14.60 19.86
N GLU A 132 7.83 -15.39 19.71
CA GLU A 132 8.52 -16.06 20.80
C GLU A 132 9.62 -15.20 21.45
N ALA A 133 9.93 -14.04 20.86
CA ALA A 133 10.99 -13.18 21.32
C ALA A 133 10.46 -12.10 22.27
N SER A 134 11.27 -11.74 23.27
CA SER A 134 10.95 -10.59 24.12
C SER A 134 10.96 -9.32 23.29
N PHE A 135 10.00 -8.43 23.55
CA PHE A 135 9.93 -7.12 22.90
C PHE A 135 11.22 -6.32 23.05
N GLY A 136 11.87 -6.42 24.23
CA GLY A 136 13.17 -5.78 24.48
C GLY A 136 14.26 -6.22 23.51
N HIS A 137 14.34 -7.50 23.14
CA HIS A 137 15.30 -7.98 22.14
C HIS A 137 15.00 -7.43 20.75
N VAL A 138 13.72 -7.33 20.38
CA VAL A 138 13.30 -6.76 19.09
C VAL A 138 13.70 -5.28 19.01
N VAL A 139 13.41 -4.50 20.06
CA VAL A 139 13.80 -3.09 20.18
C VAL A 139 15.32 -2.92 20.08
N ALA A 140 16.09 -3.75 20.78
CA ALA A 140 17.55 -3.69 20.78
C ALA A 140 18.13 -3.97 19.39
N ILE A 141 17.62 -4.99 18.70
CA ILE A 141 18.02 -5.29 17.31
C ILE A 141 17.62 -4.16 16.37
N ALA A 142 16.39 -3.66 16.48
CA ALA A 142 15.86 -2.58 15.65
C ALA A 142 16.71 -1.30 15.79
N ARG A 143 17.10 -0.93 17.01
CA ARG A 143 18.06 0.16 17.27
C ARG A 143 19.42 -0.11 16.65
N ALA A 144 19.95 -1.33 16.80
CA ALA A 144 21.26 -1.71 16.26
C ALA A 144 21.33 -1.66 14.72
N VAL A 145 20.20 -1.88 14.02
CA VAL A 145 20.11 -1.74 12.55
C VAL A 145 19.64 -0.36 12.09
N GLY A 146 19.56 0.62 13.00
CA GLY A 146 19.16 1.99 12.67
C GLY A 146 17.70 2.13 12.21
N ALA A 147 16.82 1.27 12.75
CA ALA A 147 15.37 1.34 12.56
C ALA A 147 14.69 1.37 13.94
N PRO A 148 14.90 2.42 14.76
CA PRO A 148 14.34 2.48 16.09
C PRO A 148 12.81 2.44 16.03
N LEU A 149 12.20 1.66 16.92
CA LEU A 149 10.77 1.68 17.12
C LEU A 149 10.35 2.99 17.80
N THR A 150 9.51 3.76 17.12
CA THR A 150 8.88 4.97 17.66
C THR A 150 7.41 4.70 17.93
N SER A 151 6.91 5.24 19.03
CA SER A 151 5.47 5.30 19.31
C SER A 151 4.97 6.70 18.95
N HIS A 152 3.88 6.75 18.20
CA HIS A 152 3.13 7.98 17.99
C HIS A 152 1.85 7.89 18.83
N GLU A 153 1.59 8.93 19.61
CA GLU A 153 0.33 9.02 20.34
C GLU A 153 -0.76 9.37 19.34
N GLN A 154 -1.78 8.51 19.27
CA GLN A 154 -2.97 8.76 18.45
C GLN A 154 -3.95 9.59 19.27
N ASP A 155 -4.65 10.52 18.60
CA ASP A 155 -5.73 11.26 19.22
C ASP A 155 -6.80 10.31 19.76
N VAL A 156 -7.26 10.57 20.99
CA VAL A 156 -8.18 9.67 21.68
C VAL A 156 -9.51 9.58 20.93
N ASP A 157 -10.02 10.68 20.39
CA ASP A 157 -11.30 10.68 19.67
C ASP A 157 -11.16 9.96 18.32
N GLU A 158 -10.04 10.11 17.63
CA GLU A 158 -9.71 9.32 16.43
C GLU A 158 -9.68 7.82 16.74
N MET A 159 -8.95 7.41 17.79
CA MET A 159 -8.86 6.01 18.22
C MET A 159 -10.25 5.43 18.57
N LEU A 160 -11.12 6.22 19.21
CA LEU A 160 -12.49 5.82 19.52
C LEU A 160 -13.34 5.63 18.26
N ARG A 161 -13.20 6.52 17.26
CA ARG A 161 -13.90 6.39 15.98
C ARG A 161 -13.45 5.15 15.22
N ASP A 162 -12.14 4.90 15.15
CA ASP A 162 -11.59 3.71 14.51
C ASP A 162 -12.10 2.43 15.18
N ARG A 163 -12.08 2.39 16.51
CA ARG A 163 -12.60 1.25 17.27
C ARG A 163 -14.09 1.04 17.07
N ALA A 164 -14.89 2.11 17.09
CA ALA A 164 -16.33 2.04 16.84
C ALA A 164 -16.63 1.50 15.45
N ARG A 165 -15.90 1.96 14.42
CA ARG A 165 -16.11 1.50 13.03
C ARG A 165 -15.69 0.04 12.85
N ALA A 166 -14.56 -0.37 13.42
CA ALA A 166 -14.13 -1.76 13.41
C ALA A 166 -15.16 -2.69 14.08
N LYS A 167 -15.69 -2.28 15.25
CA LYS A 167 -16.70 -3.05 15.96
C LYS A 167 -18.05 -3.08 15.23
N ALA A 168 -18.51 -1.96 14.70
CA ALA A 168 -19.72 -1.90 13.89
C ALA A 168 -19.65 -2.82 12.67
N THR A 169 -18.49 -2.87 12.01
CA THR A 169 -18.25 -3.79 10.88
C THR A 169 -18.33 -5.25 11.31
N MET A 170 -17.75 -5.60 12.47
CA MET A 170 -17.83 -6.96 13.02
C MET A 170 -19.28 -7.35 13.33
N VAL A 171 -20.04 -6.47 13.99
CA VAL A 171 -21.46 -6.70 14.33
C VAL A 171 -22.28 -6.88 13.06
N ALA A 172 -22.10 -6.02 12.05
CA ALA A 172 -22.81 -6.14 10.79
C ALA A 172 -22.52 -7.46 10.08
N ARG A 173 -21.25 -7.93 10.11
CA ARG A 173 -20.87 -9.24 9.55
C ARG A 173 -21.52 -10.40 10.30
N LEU A 174 -21.63 -10.30 11.63
CA LEU A 174 -22.32 -11.32 12.42
C LEU A 174 -23.79 -11.41 12.04
N VAL A 175 -24.48 -10.27 11.97
CA VAL A 175 -25.88 -10.18 11.56
C VAL A 175 -26.07 -10.71 10.14
N GLN A 176 -25.21 -10.33 9.20
CA GLN A 176 -25.24 -10.85 7.84
C GLN A 176 -25.05 -12.37 7.80
N GLY A 177 -24.12 -12.90 8.60
CA GLY A 177 -23.86 -14.34 8.72
C GLY A 177 -25.10 -15.10 9.20
N THR A 178 -25.83 -14.56 10.20
CA THR A 178 -27.07 -15.17 10.68
C THR A 178 -28.20 -15.07 9.65
N SER A 179 -28.39 -13.90 9.01
CA SER A 179 -29.46 -13.72 8.03
C SER A 179 -29.22 -14.52 6.74
N ALA A 180 -27.96 -14.76 6.37
CA ALA A 180 -27.62 -15.62 5.24
C ALA A 180 -28.05 -17.08 5.44
N LEU A 181 -28.00 -17.59 6.69
CA LEU A 181 -28.50 -18.93 7.03
C LEU A 181 -30.02 -19.04 6.88
N GLU A 182 -30.73 -17.91 6.98
CA GLU A 182 -32.19 -17.81 6.83
C GLU A 182 -32.61 -17.46 5.40
N ALA A 183 -31.67 -17.53 4.43
CA ALA A 183 -31.87 -17.12 3.03
C ALA A 183 -32.28 -15.64 2.86
N GLN A 184 -32.00 -14.79 3.85
CA GLN A 184 -32.30 -13.35 3.87
C GLN A 184 -31.02 -12.51 3.92
N GLY A 185 -30.05 -12.82 3.06
CA GLY A 185 -28.80 -12.05 2.98
C GLY A 185 -29.07 -10.57 2.65
N ILE A 186 -28.43 -9.67 3.40
CA ILE A 186 -28.45 -8.23 3.10
C ILE A 186 -27.46 -7.91 1.97
N ASP A 187 -27.83 -6.95 1.10
CA ASP A 187 -26.93 -6.45 0.06
C ASP A 187 -25.87 -5.49 0.64
N ASP A 188 -24.89 -5.10 -0.19
CA ASP A 188 -23.78 -4.25 0.23
C ASP A 188 -24.22 -2.85 0.70
N VAL A 189 -25.33 -2.33 0.17
CA VAL A 189 -25.87 -1.01 0.52
C VAL A 189 -26.48 -1.06 1.92
N GLU A 190 -27.30 -2.07 2.18
CA GLU A 190 -27.90 -2.32 3.50
C GLU A 190 -26.84 -2.71 4.54
N PHE A 191 -25.81 -3.47 4.15
CA PHE A 191 -24.65 -3.72 5.02
C PHE A 191 -23.97 -2.41 5.43
N GLY A 192 -23.70 -1.51 4.47
CA GLY A 192 -23.11 -0.21 4.76
C GLY A 192 -23.97 0.64 5.70
N ARG A 193 -25.30 0.67 5.49
CA ARG A 193 -26.26 1.36 6.38
C ARG A 193 -26.24 0.78 7.80
N LEU A 194 -26.20 -0.55 7.92
CA LEU A 194 -26.13 -1.23 9.21
C LEU A 194 -24.83 -0.86 9.95
N VAL A 195 -23.69 -0.82 9.25
CA VAL A 195 -22.40 -0.41 9.81
C VAL A 195 -22.47 1.03 10.32
N GLU A 196 -22.92 1.98 9.50
CA GLU A 196 -22.95 3.40 9.88
C GLU A 196 -23.92 3.66 11.04
N ARG A 197 -25.10 3.03 11.05
CA ARG A 197 -26.04 3.11 12.18
C ARG A 197 -25.39 2.56 13.46
N THR A 198 -24.82 1.37 13.40
CA THR A 198 -24.18 0.73 14.56
C THR A 198 -22.98 1.56 15.06
N TYR A 199 -22.21 2.16 14.14
CA TYR A 199 -21.12 3.06 14.46
C TYR A 199 -21.57 4.26 15.28
N HIS A 200 -22.63 4.96 14.85
CA HIS A 200 -23.18 6.10 15.58
C HIS A 200 -23.79 5.70 16.93
N GLU A 201 -24.49 4.57 17.00
CA GLU A 201 -25.01 4.02 18.26
C GLU A 201 -23.89 3.69 19.26
N LEU A 202 -22.77 3.15 18.77
CA LEU A 202 -21.60 2.83 19.60
C LEU A 202 -20.91 4.09 20.13
N LEU A 203 -20.78 5.15 19.32
CA LEU A 203 -20.19 6.42 19.74
C LEU A 203 -21.07 7.21 20.70
N ALA A 204 -22.40 7.14 20.55
CA ALA A 204 -23.34 7.77 21.47
C ALA A 204 -23.47 7.01 22.81
N GLY A 205 -23.05 5.74 22.84
CA GLY A 205 -23.15 4.87 24.00
C GLY A 205 -21.98 4.93 25.00
N PRO A 206 -22.03 4.13 26.07
CA PRO A 206 -20.92 4.03 27.02
C PRO A 206 -19.65 3.48 26.39
N ARG A 207 -18.50 4.15 26.58
CA ARG A 207 -17.19 3.78 26.00
C ARG A 207 -16.79 2.32 26.26
N ARG A 208 -17.19 1.73 27.38
CA ARG A 208 -16.95 0.30 27.69
C ARG A 208 -17.48 -0.65 26.60
N ARG A 209 -18.55 -0.27 25.89
CA ARG A 209 -19.13 -1.08 24.81
C ARG A 209 -18.21 -1.17 23.60
N LEU A 210 -17.29 -0.23 23.41
CA LEU A 210 -16.30 -0.31 22.33
C LEU A 210 -15.28 -1.43 22.57
N TRP A 211 -15.09 -1.83 23.82
CA TRP A 211 -14.05 -2.75 24.25
C TRP A 211 -14.57 -4.11 24.70
N SER A 212 -15.88 -4.28 24.88
CA SER A 212 -16.45 -5.59 25.12
C SER A 212 -16.36 -6.45 23.86
N ASP A 213 -16.27 -7.76 24.04
CA ASP A 213 -16.45 -8.73 22.96
C ASP A 213 -17.94 -9.08 22.79
#